data_AF-A0A9D9CLM1-F1
#
_entry.id   AF-A0A9D9CLM1-F1
#
_cell.length_a   1.000
_cell.length_b   1.000
_cell.length_c   1.000
_cell.angle_alpha   90.00
_cell.angle_beta   90.00
_cell.angle_gamma   90.00
#
_symmetry.space_group_name_H-M   'P 1'
#
loop_
_entity.id
_entity.type
_entity.pdbx_description
1 polymer ?
#
loop_
_entity_poly.entity_id
_entity_poly.type
_entity_poly.pdbx_seq_one_letter_code
_entity_poly.pdbx_strand_id
1 'polypeptide(L)'
;KNVTSDLIVIAQYEKETPKPVYFTVTFLDWDGTTLKTEQVEQGKSATTPVNPTREGYTFTGWDKDFSNVQSDLTITAVYDKNIVIDDRITVRLRPASVSSWTSVYLYAWSDTEGQFLGEWPGTLVSKDAEGWWSYTFDTSVKNVNIIWTNGAGEQTIDITGVTQSTCYEIDKSVYPYHAFEVDCASNTALQGAETETAPQPRKVMIDNKLYILMPDGTMYDTWGRKMN
;
A
#
# COMPACT_ATOMS: atom_id res chain seq x y z
N LYS A 1 -78.08 -22.75 52.83
CA LYS A 1 -78.66 -22.55 51.48
C LYS A 1 -78.44 -23.84 50.72
N ASN A 2 -79.51 -24.53 50.34
CA ASN A 2 -79.42 -25.82 49.64
C ASN A 2 -79.33 -25.57 48.13
N VAL A 3 -78.50 -26.33 47.43
CA VAL A 3 -78.49 -26.38 45.96
C VAL A 3 -79.70 -27.23 45.55
N THR A 4 -80.62 -26.68 44.75
CA THR A 4 -81.89 -27.34 44.37
C THR A 4 -82.00 -27.66 42.88
N SER A 5 -80.93 -27.46 42.10
CA SER A 5 -80.85 -27.82 40.68
C SER A 5 -79.39 -27.97 40.24
N ASP A 6 -79.17 -28.63 39.10
CA ASP A 6 -77.85 -28.80 38.51
C ASP A 6 -77.20 -27.45 38.17
N LEU A 7 -75.94 -27.30 38.56
CA LEU A 7 -75.11 -26.12 38.29
C LEU A 7 -74.01 -26.52 37.32
N ILE A 8 -74.04 -25.96 36.11
CA ILE A 8 -72.97 -26.13 35.13
C ILE A 8 -72.00 -24.96 35.28
N VAL A 9 -70.81 -25.25 35.79
CA VAL A 9 -69.68 -24.31 35.82
C VAL A 9 -68.78 -24.61 34.63
N ILE A 10 -68.54 -23.62 33.78
CA ILE A 10 -67.69 -23.75 32.60
C ILE A 10 -66.41 -22.96 32.86
N ALA A 11 -65.26 -23.61 32.75
CA ALA A 11 -63.98 -22.93 32.83
C ALA A 11 -63.78 -22.02 31.61
N GLN A 12 -63.32 -20.80 31.85
CA GLN A 12 -62.87 -19.89 30.80
C GLN A 12 -61.34 -19.82 30.83
N TYR A 13 -60.71 -19.91 29.66
CA TYR A 13 -59.26 -19.80 29.50
C TYR A 13 -58.96 -18.66 28.53
N GLU A 14 -58.00 -17.80 28.89
CA GLU A 14 -57.46 -16.77 28.00
C GLU A 14 -56.11 -17.27 27.46
N LYS A 15 -55.93 -17.21 26.14
CA LYS A 15 -54.69 -17.65 25.48
C LYS A 15 -53.61 -16.60 25.70
N GLU A 16 -52.54 -16.93 26.43
CA GLU A 16 -51.39 -16.03 26.55
C GLU A 16 -50.69 -15.84 25.19
N THR A 17 -50.31 -14.60 24.89
CA THR A 17 -49.52 -14.27 23.71
C THR A 17 -48.04 -14.39 24.05
N PRO A 18 -47.21 -15.04 23.20
CA PRO A 18 -45.78 -15.12 23.45
C PRO A 18 -45.17 -13.71 23.42
N LYS A 19 -44.42 -13.37 24.47
CA LYS A 19 -43.72 -12.08 24.56
C LYS A 19 -42.60 -12.03 23.50
N PRO A 20 -42.46 -10.92 22.74
CA PRO A 20 -41.38 -10.78 21.78
C PRO A 20 -40.01 -10.77 22.47
N VAL A 21 -39.04 -11.43 21.84
CA VAL A 21 -37.63 -11.49 22.27
C VAL A 21 -36.84 -10.43 21.50
N TYR A 22 -36.00 -9.68 22.21
CA TYR A 22 -35.16 -8.63 21.64
C TYR A 22 -33.69 -8.92 21.91
N PHE A 23 -32.84 -8.48 20.98
CA PHE A 23 -31.38 -8.55 21.07
C PHE A 23 -30.76 -7.18 20.87
N THR A 24 -29.60 -6.99 21.50
CA THR A 24 -28.82 -5.76 21.43
C THR A 24 -27.84 -5.84 20.27
N VAL A 25 -27.94 -4.90 19.33
CA VAL A 25 -26.97 -4.73 18.25
C VAL A 25 -26.16 -3.47 18.49
N THR A 26 -24.85 -3.60 18.56
CA THR A 26 -23.90 -2.50 18.78
C THR A 26 -22.96 -2.40 17.58
N PHE A 27 -22.98 -1.23 16.93
CA PHE A 27 -22.04 -0.88 15.86
C PHE A 27 -20.86 -0.11 16.45
N LEU A 28 -19.66 -0.58 16.17
CA LEU A 28 -18.39 0.00 16.59
C LEU A 28 -17.58 0.49 15.39
N ASP A 29 -16.78 1.52 15.61
CA ASP A 29 -15.71 1.91 14.69
C ASP A 29 -14.45 1.06 14.91
N TRP A 30 -13.43 1.23 14.05
CA TRP A 30 -12.18 0.48 14.07
C TRP A 30 -11.40 0.58 15.39
N ASP A 31 -11.59 1.65 16.16
CA ASP A 31 -10.94 1.91 17.44
C ASP A 31 -11.78 1.43 18.65
N GLY A 32 -12.94 0.83 18.39
CA GLY A 32 -13.89 0.40 19.41
C GLY A 32 -14.90 1.46 19.85
N THR A 33 -14.88 2.66 19.25
CA THR A 33 -15.88 3.71 19.52
C THR A 33 -17.27 3.25 19.11
N THR A 34 -18.24 3.33 20.02
CA THR A 34 -19.63 2.99 19.69
C THR A 34 -20.25 4.05 18.79
N LEU A 35 -20.61 3.63 17.57
CA LEU A 35 -21.30 4.46 16.58
C LEU A 35 -22.81 4.45 16.79
N LYS A 36 -23.37 3.29 17.17
CA LYS A 36 -24.81 3.11 17.39
C LYS A 36 -25.11 1.87 18.22
N THR A 37 -26.17 1.93 19.02
CA THR A 37 -26.78 0.75 19.66
C THR A 37 -28.28 0.71 19.38
N GLU A 38 -28.82 -0.47 19.12
CA GLU A 38 -30.23 -0.70 18.76
C GLU A 38 -30.76 -1.99 19.40
N GLN A 39 -32.02 -1.98 19.85
CA GLN A 39 -32.76 -3.19 20.24
C GLN A 39 -33.54 -3.70 19.03
N VAL A 40 -33.30 -4.94 18.63
CA VAL A 40 -33.89 -5.56 17.44
C VAL A 40 -34.69 -6.79 17.86
N GLU A 41 -35.94 -6.88 17.43
CA GLU A 41 -36.77 -8.07 17.65
C GLU A 41 -36.14 -9.28 16.94
N GLN A 42 -36.18 -10.45 17.57
CA GLN A 42 -35.64 -11.68 17.01
C GLN A 42 -36.14 -11.92 15.57
N GLY A 43 -35.21 -12.19 14.66
CA GLY A 43 -35.51 -12.45 13.26
C GLY A 43 -35.62 -11.20 12.38
N LYS A 44 -35.53 -9.99 12.96
CA LYS A 44 -35.54 -8.72 12.21
C LYS A 44 -34.11 -8.25 11.90
N SER A 45 -34.01 -7.29 10.98
CA SER A 45 -32.76 -6.63 10.62
C SER A 45 -32.48 -5.43 11.53
N ALA A 46 -31.21 -5.20 11.86
CA ALA A 46 -30.79 -3.94 12.47
C ALA A 46 -30.74 -2.82 11.41
N THR A 47 -30.89 -1.56 11.83
CA THR A 47 -30.77 -0.43 10.90
C THR A 47 -29.32 0.04 10.83
N THR A 48 -28.79 0.21 9.61
CA THR A 48 -27.40 0.61 9.38
C THR A 48 -27.14 2.02 9.94
N PRO A 49 -26.02 2.27 10.65
CA PRO A 49 -25.65 3.62 11.07
C PRO A 49 -25.09 4.43 9.90
N VAL A 50 -24.78 5.70 10.14
CA VAL A 50 -24.01 6.51 9.18
C VAL A 50 -22.62 5.89 9.02
N ASN A 51 -22.14 5.77 7.78
CA ASN A 51 -20.81 5.23 7.51
C ASN A 51 -19.75 6.11 8.21
N PRO A 52 -18.88 5.52 9.05
CA PRO A 52 -17.81 6.26 9.69
C PRO A 52 -16.72 6.67 8.69
N THR A 53 -15.93 7.67 9.07
CA THR A 53 -14.83 8.19 8.26
C THR A 53 -13.51 8.02 8.99
N ARG A 54 -12.48 7.57 8.26
CA ARG A 54 -11.13 7.38 8.79
C ARG A 54 -10.11 7.96 7.82
N GLU A 55 -9.28 8.89 8.29
CA GLU A 55 -8.25 9.53 7.45
C GLU A 55 -7.28 8.49 6.88
N GLY A 56 -7.04 8.55 5.56
CA GLY A 56 -6.18 7.60 4.87
C GLY A 56 -6.79 6.21 4.65
N TYR A 57 -8.10 6.04 4.87
CA TYR A 57 -8.81 4.78 4.65
C TYR A 57 -10.17 5.01 3.97
N THR A 58 -10.67 3.99 3.28
CA THR A 58 -12.01 3.95 2.69
C THR A 58 -12.85 2.91 3.42
N PHE A 59 -14.04 3.30 3.88
CA PHE A 59 -14.99 2.38 4.52
C PHE A 59 -15.49 1.37 3.50
N THR A 60 -15.35 0.07 3.79
CA THR A 60 -15.74 -1.02 2.87
C THR A 60 -16.99 -1.75 3.31
N GLY A 61 -17.38 -1.62 4.58
CA GLY A 61 -18.59 -2.25 5.11
C GLY A 61 -18.45 -2.64 6.57
N TRP A 62 -19.24 -3.63 6.95
CA TRP A 62 -19.31 -4.15 8.32
C TRP A 62 -18.81 -5.59 8.37
N ASP A 63 -18.21 -5.99 9.48
CA ASP A 63 -17.59 -7.31 9.65
C ASP A 63 -18.59 -8.48 9.76
N LYS A 64 -19.88 -8.17 10.00
CA LYS A 64 -20.95 -9.15 10.23
C LYS A 64 -22.23 -8.75 9.52
N ASP A 65 -23.00 -9.76 9.12
CA ASP A 65 -24.38 -9.55 8.66
C ASP A 65 -25.30 -9.20 9.84
N PHE A 66 -26.25 -8.31 9.58
CA PHE A 66 -27.25 -7.86 10.55
C PHE A 66 -28.66 -7.83 9.94
N SER A 67 -28.88 -8.61 8.88
CA SER A 67 -30.19 -8.72 8.22
C SER A 67 -31.16 -9.64 8.99
N ASN A 68 -30.65 -10.54 9.84
CA ASN A 68 -31.43 -11.48 10.63
C ASN A 68 -30.82 -11.68 12.03
N VAL A 69 -31.24 -10.86 13.00
CA VAL A 69 -30.67 -10.86 14.36
C VAL A 69 -31.28 -11.98 15.21
N GLN A 70 -30.43 -12.89 15.70
CA GLN A 70 -30.82 -14.06 16.51
C GLN A 70 -30.17 -14.10 17.90
N SER A 71 -29.24 -13.18 18.15
CA SER A 71 -28.53 -13.00 19.41
C SER A 71 -27.99 -11.57 19.47
N ASP A 72 -27.42 -11.17 20.61
CA ASP A 72 -26.68 -9.92 20.69
C ASP A 72 -25.52 -9.91 19.67
N LEU A 73 -25.31 -8.76 19.02
CA LEU A 73 -24.27 -8.58 18.01
C LEU A 73 -23.44 -7.35 18.31
N THR A 74 -22.13 -7.51 18.23
CA THR A 74 -21.18 -6.40 18.12
C THR A 74 -20.58 -6.44 16.72
N ILE A 75 -20.80 -5.38 15.96
CA ILE A 75 -20.48 -5.26 14.54
C ILE A 75 -19.46 -4.13 14.39
N THR A 76 -18.35 -4.38 13.71
CA THR A 76 -17.24 -3.44 13.60
C THR A 76 -17.09 -2.96 12.16
N ALA A 77 -16.81 -1.66 11.98
CA ALA A 77 -16.51 -1.08 10.69
C ALA A 77 -15.23 -1.67 10.08
N VAL A 78 -15.28 -1.98 8.79
CA VAL A 78 -14.16 -2.50 8.00
C VAL A 78 -13.70 -1.44 7.02
N TYR A 79 -12.38 -1.37 6.81
CA TYR A 79 -11.73 -0.33 6.02
C TYR A 79 -10.61 -0.90 5.15
N ASP A 80 -10.46 -0.34 3.95
CA ASP A 80 -9.27 -0.47 3.13
C ASP A 80 -8.38 0.74 3.29
N LYS A 81 -7.06 0.53 3.36
CA LYS A 81 -6.09 1.62 3.44
C LYS A 81 -5.95 2.30 2.09
N ASN A 82 -6.09 3.62 2.05
CA ASN A 82 -5.81 4.40 0.86
C ASN A 82 -4.28 4.50 0.72
N ILE A 83 -3.73 3.79 -0.26
CA ILE A 83 -2.31 3.86 -0.56
C ILE A 83 -2.11 4.91 -1.65
N VAL A 84 -1.39 5.98 -1.31
CA VAL A 84 -0.78 6.85 -2.33
C VAL A 84 0.51 6.14 -2.76
N ILE A 85 0.47 5.48 -3.92
CA ILE A 85 1.69 4.96 -4.54
C ILE A 85 2.35 6.16 -5.22
N ASP A 86 3.49 6.59 -4.69
CA ASP A 86 4.39 7.46 -5.45
C ASP A 86 5.04 6.59 -6.54
N ASP A 87 4.44 6.60 -7.73
CA ASP A 87 4.87 5.80 -8.88
C ASP A 87 5.88 6.54 -9.77
N ARG A 88 6.44 7.65 -9.28
CA ARG A 88 7.46 8.42 -9.97
C ARG A 88 8.77 7.65 -10.06
N ILE A 89 9.47 7.85 -11.16
CA ILE A 89 10.83 7.36 -11.34
C ILE A 89 11.78 8.31 -10.62
N THR A 90 12.59 7.80 -9.70
CA THR A 90 13.69 8.53 -9.07
C THR A 90 15.01 7.89 -9.43
N VAL A 91 15.90 8.64 -10.08
CA VAL A 91 17.25 8.18 -10.41
C VAL A 91 18.26 8.82 -9.48
N ARG A 92 19.17 8.01 -8.94
CA ARG A 92 20.15 8.46 -7.96
C ARG A 92 21.56 8.08 -8.40
N LEU A 93 22.54 8.94 -8.14
CA LEU A 93 23.95 8.70 -8.47
C LEU A 93 24.82 8.82 -7.22
N ARG A 94 25.66 7.79 -6.99
CA ARG A 94 26.51 7.69 -5.82
C ARG A 94 27.56 8.81 -5.81
N PRO A 95 27.59 9.68 -4.80
CA PRO A 95 28.53 10.81 -4.76
C PRO A 95 30.00 10.39 -4.80
N ALA A 96 30.34 9.26 -4.17
CA ALA A 96 31.71 8.78 -4.11
C ALA A 96 32.28 8.45 -5.50
N SER A 97 31.44 7.94 -6.41
CA SER A 97 31.83 7.58 -7.78
C SER A 97 32.17 8.78 -8.67
N VAL A 98 31.70 9.97 -8.29
CA VAL A 98 31.92 11.24 -9.00
C VAL A 98 32.48 12.32 -8.09
N SER A 99 33.32 11.93 -7.12
CA SER A 99 33.91 12.86 -6.14
C SER A 99 34.75 14.00 -6.75
N SER A 100 35.20 13.86 -8.00
CA SER A 100 35.88 14.91 -8.76
C SER A 100 34.94 15.92 -9.44
N TRP A 101 33.63 15.63 -9.52
CA TRP A 101 32.65 16.50 -10.17
C TRP A 101 32.16 17.57 -9.19
N THR A 102 32.30 18.85 -9.58
CA THR A 102 31.81 19.99 -8.80
C THR A 102 30.32 20.26 -9.00
N SER A 103 29.79 19.88 -10.15
CA SER A 103 28.39 19.96 -10.51
C SER A 103 27.99 18.66 -11.21
N VAL A 104 26.77 18.21 -10.97
CA VAL A 104 26.21 17.03 -11.60
C VAL A 104 24.95 17.46 -12.32
N TYR A 105 24.87 17.14 -13.60
CA TYR A 105 23.71 17.36 -14.44
C TYR A 105 23.13 16.02 -14.85
N LEU A 106 21.82 16.03 -15.08
CA LEU A 106 21.09 14.92 -15.64
C LEU A 106 20.46 15.38 -16.95
N TYR A 107 20.87 14.74 -18.04
CA TYR A 107 20.18 14.82 -19.32
C TYR A 107 19.25 13.61 -19.42
N ALA A 108 18.01 13.83 -19.87
CA ALA A 108 17.02 12.77 -19.95
C ALA A 108 16.09 12.94 -21.14
N TRP A 109 15.76 11.82 -21.78
CA TRP A 109 14.86 11.77 -22.92
C TRP A 109 14.08 10.45 -22.95
N SER A 110 13.07 10.40 -23.80
CA SER A 110 12.39 9.19 -24.22
C SER A 110 12.35 9.17 -25.74
N ASP A 111 12.42 7.96 -26.32
CA ASP A 111 12.31 7.77 -27.77
C ASP A 111 10.93 8.17 -28.30
N THR A 112 9.91 8.20 -27.44
CA THR A 112 8.52 8.56 -27.80
C THR A 112 8.11 9.97 -27.39
N GLU A 113 8.62 10.47 -26.27
CA GLU A 113 8.18 11.74 -25.68
C GLU A 113 9.20 12.88 -25.87
N GLY A 114 10.42 12.57 -26.36
CA GLY A 114 11.47 13.56 -26.54
C GLY A 114 12.21 13.90 -25.24
N GLN A 115 12.71 15.13 -25.13
CA GLN A 115 13.57 15.55 -24.01
C GLN A 115 12.76 15.97 -22.79
N PHE A 116 13.21 15.60 -21.60
CA PHE A 116 12.55 15.96 -20.33
C PHE A 116 13.23 17.09 -19.56
N LEU A 117 14.55 17.25 -19.71
CA LEU A 117 15.37 18.10 -18.82
C LEU A 117 16.07 19.25 -19.56
N GLY A 118 15.46 19.72 -20.65
CA GLY A 118 16.01 20.77 -21.49
C GLY A 118 17.17 20.31 -22.38
N GLU A 119 17.83 21.28 -23.01
CA GLU A 119 18.98 21.04 -23.87
C GLU A 119 20.19 20.54 -23.07
N TRP A 120 21.12 19.89 -23.77
CA TRP A 120 22.40 19.46 -23.19
C TRP A 120 23.11 20.62 -22.45
N PRO A 121 23.63 20.41 -21.21
CA PRO A 121 23.85 19.15 -20.49
C PRO A 121 22.66 18.67 -19.63
N GLY A 122 21.47 19.25 -19.83
CA GLY A 122 20.29 18.96 -19.04
C GLY A 122 20.22 19.78 -17.75
N THR A 123 19.54 19.22 -16.75
CA THR A 123 19.23 19.91 -15.49
C THR A 123 20.31 19.67 -14.44
N LEU A 124 20.75 20.74 -13.77
CA LEU A 124 21.60 20.64 -12.58
C LEU A 124 20.84 19.92 -11.46
N VAL A 125 21.38 18.80 -10.96
CA VAL A 125 20.76 18.02 -9.89
C VAL A 125 21.34 18.38 -8.53
N SER A 126 20.54 18.19 -7.48
CA SER A 126 20.94 18.36 -6.08
C SER A 126 21.04 17.02 -5.37
N LYS A 127 21.66 17.02 -4.18
CA LYS A 127 21.65 15.86 -3.30
C LYS A 127 20.34 15.75 -2.54
N ASP A 128 19.85 14.53 -2.33
CA ASP A 128 18.72 14.27 -1.44
C ASP A 128 19.15 14.15 0.03
N ALA A 129 18.19 13.82 0.91
CA ALA A 129 18.39 13.73 2.36
C ALA A 129 19.42 12.68 2.79
N GLU A 130 19.68 11.65 1.96
CA GLU A 130 20.68 10.62 2.21
C GLU A 130 22.00 10.93 1.49
N GLY A 131 22.10 12.11 0.86
CA GLY A 131 23.31 12.61 0.25
C GLY A 131 23.57 12.13 -1.19
N TRP A 132 22.67 11.36 -1.79
CA TRP A 132 22.80 10.93 -3.19
C TRP A 132 22.44 12.08 -4.14
N TRP A 133 23.16 12.22 -5.25
CA TRP A 133 22.67 13.06 -6.35
C TRP A 133 21.38 12.45 -6.86
N SER A 134 20.30 13.23 -6.97
CA SER A 134 18.97 12.66 -7.15
C SER A 134 18.09 13.54 -8.03
N TYR A 135 17.26 12.89 -8.85
CA TYR A 135 16.20 13.54 -9.58
C TYR A 135 14.95 12.63 -9.63
N THR A 136 13.78 13.22 -9.37
CA THR A 136 12.48 12.54 -9.44
C THR A 136 11.68 13.12 -10.59
N PHE A 137 11.29 12.28 -11.54
CA PHE A 137 10.47 12.66 -12.68
C PHE A 137 9.00 12.87 -12.30
N ASP A 138 8.25 13.57 -13.16
CA ASP A 138 6.80 13.70 -13.00
C ASP A 138 6.09 12.34 -13.12
N THR A 139 4.91 12.19 -12.52
CA THR A 139 4.14 10.92 -12.54
C THR A 139 3.74 10.49 -13.95
N SER A 140 3.71 11.40 -14.91
CA SER A 140 3.47 11.08 -16.32
C SER A 140 4.58 10.26 -16.98
N VAL A 141 5.83 10.37 -16.51
CA VAL A 141 6.99 9.69 -17.10
C VAL A 141 7.03 8.23 -16.65
N LYS A 142 6.80 7.31 -17.60
CA LYS A 142 6.79 5.85 -17.34
C LYS A 142 8.05 5.12 -17.82
N ASN A 143 8.83 5.78 -18.65
CA ASN A 143 10.10 5.28 -19.17
C ASN A 143 11.01 6.46 -19.48
N VAL A 144 12.30 6.32 -19.17
CA VAL A 144 13.28 7.37 -19.44
C VAL A 144 14.65 6.78 -19.75
N ASN A 145 15.34 7.42 -20.68
CA ASN A 145 16.75 7.25 -20.97
C ASN A 145 17.50 8.44 -20.35
N ILE A 146 18.66 8.20 -19.75
CA ILE A 146 19.41 9.23 -19.02
C ILE A 146 20.91 9.21 -19.33
N ILE A 147 21.55 10.35 -19.12
CA ILE A 147 23.00 10.51 -19.05
C ILE A 147 23.35 11.35 -17.82
N TRP A 148 24.28 10.88 -17.00
CA TRP A 148 24.89 11.68 -15.95
C TRP A 148 26.12 12.39 -16.50
N THR A 149 26.25 13.70 -16.26
CA THR A 149 27.41 14.49 -16.75
C THR A 149 27.85 15.54 -15.73
N ASN A 150 29.12 15.93 -15.78
CA ASN A 150 29.62 17.08 -15.03
C ASN A 150 29.38 18.43 -15.74
N GLY A 151 28.81 18.42 -16.97
CA GLY A 151 28.62 19.61 -17.80
C GLY A 151 29.92 20.20 -18.36
N ALA A 152 31.05 19.51 -18.18
CA ALA A 152 32.41 19.92 -18.53
C ALA A 152 33.20 18.80 -19.25
N GLY A 153 32.49 17.98 -20.04
CA GLY A 153 33.08 16.95 -20.93
C GLY A 153 33.16 15.54 -20.36
N GLU A 154 32.93 15.34 -19.06
CA GLU A 154 32.78 14.00 -18.48
C GLU A 154 31.31 13.59 -18.48
N GLN A 155 31.01 12.35 -18.90
CA GLN A 155 29.66 11.82 -18.96
C GLN A 155 29.64 10.29 -18.94
N THR A 156 28.48 9.72 -18.64
CA THR A 156 28.23 8.29 -18.85
C THR A 156 27.90 7.98 -20.31
N ILE A 157 27.92 6.70 -20.67
CA ILE A 157 27.15 6.17 -21.79
C ILE A 157 25.64 6.39 -21.54
N ASP A 158 24.86 6.24 -22.61
CA ASP A 158 23.39 6.24 -22.53
C ASP A 158 22.92 5.11 -21.61
N ILE A 159 22.16 5.47 -20.58
CA ILE A 159 21.47 4.54 -19.69
C ILE A 159 20.03 4.50 -20.16
N THR A 160 19.64 3.42 -20.83
CA THR A 160 18.33 3.33 -21.49
C THR A 160 17.35 2.45 -20.74
N GLY A 161 16.05 2.71 -20.90
CA GLY A 161 15.01 1.77 -20.45
C GLY A 161 14.69 1.84 -18.95
N VAL A 162 14.95 2.97 -18.28
CA VAL A 162 14.66 3.13 -16.86
C VAL A 162 13.15 3.28 -16.67
N THR A 163 12.52 2.30 -16.00
CA THR A 163 11.06 2.27 -15.76
C THR A 163 10.69 2.31 -14.28
N GLN A 164 11.68 2.33 -13.39
CA GLN A 164 11.49 2.36 -11.94
C GLN A 164 12.61 3.15 -11.28
N SER A 165 12.45 3.45 -9.99
CA SER A 165 13.50 4.12 -9.24
C SER A 165 14.76 3.26 -9.15
N THR A 166 15.91 3.84 -9.51
CA THR A 166 17.19 3.12 -9.64
C THR A 166 18.35 3.98 -9.15
N CYS A 167 19.30 3.34 -8.45
CA CYS A 167 20.53 3.98 -7.99
C CYS A 167 21.72 3.49 -8.81
N TYR A 168 22.65 4.39 -9.12
CA TYR A 168 23.79 4.14 -9.97
C TYR A 168 25.12 4.46 -9.31
N GLU A 169 26.15 3.72 -9.70
CA GLU A 169 27.56 4.00 -9.47
C GLU A 169 28.28 4.05 -10.82
N ILE A 170 29.21 4.99 -10.97
CA ILE A 170 29.99 5.17 -12.21
C ILE A 170 31.36 4.50 -12.08
N ASP A 171 31.68 3.61 -13.03
CA ASP A 171 33.04 3.16 -13.29
C ASP A 171 33.73 4.10 -14.28
N LYS A 172 34.82 4.71 -13.83
CA LYS A 172 35.63 5.66 -14.60
C LYS A 172 36.78 5.01 -15.36
N SER A 173 36.82 3.69 -15.47
CA SER A 173 37.89 2.93 -16.13
C SER A 173 37.95 3.13 -17.67
N VAL A 174 36.81 3.40 -18.31
CA VAL A 174 36.68 3.58 -19.77
C VAL A 174 35.78 4.77 -20.07
N TYR A 175 36.10 5.57 -21.09
CA TYR A 175 35.30 6.74 -21.49
C TYR A 175 34.55 6.51 -22.83
N PRO A 176 33.27 6.91 -22.97
CA PRO A 176 32.37 7.47 -21.94
C PRO A 176 32.16 6.50 -20.77
N TYR A 177 31.92 7.04 -19.57
CA TYR A 177 31.91 6.24 -18.36
C TYR A 177 30.73 5.27 -18.30
N HIS A 178 30.94 4.11 -17.70
CA HIS A 178 29.86 3.14 -17.52
C HIS A 178 29.18 3.38 -16.17
N ALA A 179 27.85 3.27 -16.15
CA ALA A 179 27.07 3.31 -14.93
C ALA A 179 26.44 1.94 -14.67
N PHE A 180 26.48 1.49 -13.43
CA PHE A 180 25.90 0.22 -13.00
C PHE A 180 24.90 0.44 -11.89
N GLU A 181 23.84 -0.37 -11.88
CA GLU A 181 22.84 -0.33 -10.83
C GLU A 181 23.42 -0.83 -9.51
N VAL A 182 23.09 -0.15 -8.42
CA VAL A 182 23.53 -0.47 -7.06
C VAL A 182 22.36 -0.38 -6.09
N ASP A 183 22.50 -1.01 -4.93
CA ASP A 183 21.54 -0.86 -3.84
C ASP A 183 21.52 0.59 -3.32
N CYS A 184 20.34 1.18 -3.34
CA CYS A 184 20.06 2.52 -2.82
C CYS A 184 20.31 2.64 -1.31
N ALA A 185 20.35 1.54 -0.57
CA ALA A 185 20.53 1.53 0.89
C ALA A 185 21.92 1.96 1.37
N SER A 186 22.94 2.03 0.48
CA SER A 186 24.31 2.41 0.86
C SER A 186 24.94 3.48 -0.05
N ASN A 187 25.21 4.66 0.53
CA ASN A 187 25.83 5.78 -0.18
C ASN A 187 27.38 5.77 -0.13
N THR A 188 27.98 4.80 0.56
CA THR A 188 29.43 4.54 0.63
C THR A 188 29.91 3.73 -0.58
N ALA A 189 31.12 4.01 -1.07
CA ALA A 189 31.73 3.28 -2.18
C ALA A 189 31.90 1.79 -1.84
N LEU A 190 31.66 0.91 -2.81
CA LEU A 190 32.00 -0.50 -2.68
C LEU A 190 33.53 -0.63 -2.69
N GLN A 191 34.15 -0.83 -1.53
CA GLN A 191 35.51 -1.37 -1.46
C GLN A 191 35.42 -2.85 -1.87
N GLY A 192 36.22 -3.23 -2.86
CA GLY A 192 36.18 -4.58 -3.44
C GLY A 192 36.23 -5.69 -2.41
N ALA A 193 35.16 -6.48 -2.37
CA ALA A 193 35.10 -7.91 -2.12
C ALA A 193 33.61 -8.27 -2.17
N GLU A 194 33.23 -9.09 -3.14
CA GLU A 194 31.95 -9.80 -3.09
C GLU A 194 31.93 -10.64 -1.80
N THR A 195 31.24 -10.16 -0.77
CA THR A 195 30.56 -11.10 0.12
C THR A 195 29.16 -11.23 -0.45
N GLU A 196 28.96 -12.34 -1.16
CA GLU A 196 27.69 -12.88 -1.60
C GLU A 196 26.67 -12.68 -0.47
N THR A 197 25.91 -11.59 -0.53
CA THR A 197 24.81 -11.38 0.41
C THR A 197 23.75 -12.36 0.00
N ALA A 198 23.30 -13.18 0.95
CA ALA A 198 22.20 -14.10 0.74
C ALA A 198 21.08 -13.36 -0.01
N PRO A 199 20.44 -13.97 -1.02
CA PRO A 199 19.46 -13.26 -1.83
C PRO A 199 18.41 -12.67 -0.88
N GLN A 200 17.90 -11.47 -1.17
CA GLN A 200 16.91 -10.82 -0.31
C GLN A 200 15.49 -11.15 -0.79
N PRO A 201 14.49 -11.18 0.09
CA PRO A 201 13.09 -11.30 -0.32
C PRO A 201 12.72 -10.15 -1.26
N ARG A 202 12.07 -10.45 -2.40
CA ARG A 202 11.62 -9.42 -3.35
C ARG A 202 10.11 -9.41 -3.49
N LYS A 203 9.55 -8.21 -3.70
CA LYS A 203 8.12 -8.03 -3.97
C LYS A 203 7.82 -8.40 -5.42
N VAL A 204 6.78 -9.21 -5.63
CA VAL A 204 6.35 -9.66 -6.97
C VAL A 204 4.84 -9.46 -7.09
N MET A 205 4.40 -8.99 -8.25
CA MET A 205 2.98 -8.90 -8.59
C MET A 205 2.59 -10.12 -9.44
N ILE A 206 1.59 -10.88 -9.00
CA ILE A 206 0.98 -11.98 -9.78
C ILE A 206 -0.53 -11.78 -9.75
N ASP A 207 -1.19 -11.80 -10.92
CA ASP A 207 -2.64 -11.59 -11.05
C ASP A 207 -3.16 -10.35 -10.29
N ASN A 208 -2.43 -9.23 -10.40
CA ASN A 208 -2.73 -7.97 -9.73
C ASN A 208 -2.69 -8.03 -8.18
N LYS A 209 -2.07 -9.06 -7.60
CA LYS A 209 -1.85 -9.20 -6.15
C LYS A 209 -0.36 -9.17 -5.81
N LEU A 210 -0.04 -8.55 -4.68
CA LEU A 210 1.34 -8.41 -4.18
C LEU A 210 1.74 -9.64 -3.36
N TYR A 211 2.92 -10.17 -3.64
CA TYR A 211 3.54 -11.29 -2.94
C TYR A 211 4.97 -10.95 -2.53
N ILE A 212 5.47 -11.65 -1.51
CA ILE A 212 6.87 -11.64 -1.09
C ILE A 212 7.48 -12.96 -1.53
N LEU A 213 8.42 -12.91 -2.49
CA LEU A 213 9.18 -14.06 -2.96
C LEU A 213 10.50 -14.13 -2.18
N MET A 214 10.69 -15.24 -1.47
CA MET A 214 11.90 -15.55 -0.74
C MET A 214 12.99 -16.12 -1.68
N PRO A 215 14.26 -16.05 -1.27
CA PRO A 215 15.42 -16.54 -2.01
C PRO A 215 15.36 -18.02 -2.43
N ASP A 216 14.74 -18.84 -1.59
CA ASP A 216 14.56 -20.28 -1.78
C ASP A 216 13.39 -20.62 -2.72
N GLY A 217 12.78 -19.60 -3.34
CA GLY A 217 11.63 -19.73 -4.23
C GLY A 217 10.29 -19.74 -3.50
N THR A 218 10.28 -19.67 -2.16
CA THR A 218 9.03 -19.69 -1.39
C THR A 218 8.27 -18.37 -1.52
N MET A 219 6.97 -18.42 -1.76
CA MET A 219 6.14 -17.22 -1.85
C MET A 219 5.24 -17.05 -0.63
N TYR A 220 5.02 -15.80 -0.22
CA TYR A 220 4.09 -15.40 0.84
C TYR A 220 3.15 -14.30 0.36
N ASP A 221 1.91 -14.26 0.84
CA ASP A 221 1.08 -13.05 0.69
C ASP A 221 1.53 -11.92 1.63
N THR A 222 0.93 -10.74 1.44
CA THR A 222 1.07 -9.57 2.31
C THR A 222 0.59 -9.80 3.75
N TRP A 223 -0.03 -10.94 4.05
CA TRP A 223 -0.48 -11.35 5.38
C TRP A 223 0.45 -12.41 6.01
N GLY A 224 1.56 -12.76 5.34
CA GLY A 224 2.56 -13.70 5.84
C GLY A 224 2.19 -15.17 5.68
N ARG A 225 1.18 -15.50 4.86
CA ARG A 225 0.80 -16.89 4.58
C ARG A 225 1.59 -17.42 3.39
N LYS A 226 2.22 -18.59 3.58
CA LYS A 226 2.96 -19.30 2.53
C LYS A 226 1.99 -19.77 1.43
N MET A 227 2.35 -19.48 0.18
CA MET A 227 1.65 -19.94 -1.02
C MET A 227 2.19 -21.31 -1.43
N ASN A 228 1.29 -22.21 -1.78
CA ASN A 228 1.61 -23.54 -2.32
C ASN A 228 1.57 -23.53 -3.85
#